data_AF-A0A2N5KVR7-F1
#
_entry.id   AF-A0A2N5KVR7-F1
#
_cell.length_a   1.000
_cell.length_b   1.000
_cell.length_c   1.000
_cell.angle_alpha   90.00
_cell.angle_beta   90.00
_cell.angle_gamma   90.00
#
_symmetry.space_group_name_H-M   'P 1'
#
loop_
_entity.id
_entity.type
_entity.pdbx_description
1 polymer ?
#
loop_
_entity_poly.entity_id
_entity_poly.type
_entity_poly.pdbx_seq_one_letter_code
_entity_poly.pdbx_strand_id
1 'polypeptide(L)'
;MLRSHRPAFRQERIFRRIRALILGHPFCFARRTITQAFVALGLTDHDWTAYYRLFNEPRIDYEEPTSCFFRETLTHTPEDEPFVEVVDGVQVARHSQKMAGI
;
A
#
# COMPACT_ATOMS: atom_id res chain seq x y z
N MET A 1 -12.06 -1.69 6.68
CA MET A 1 -10.78 -1.88 5.96
C MET A 1 -10.47 -0.74 5.01
N LEU A 2 -10.53 -0.89 3.69
CA LEU A 2 -9.98 0.15 2.78
C LEU A 2 -10.56 1.58 2.93
N ARG A 3 -11.84 1.72 3.27
CA ARG A 3 -12.46 3.05 3.46
C ARG A 3 -11.97 3.77 4.72
N SER A 4 -11.61 3.02 5.77
CA SER A 4 -11.12 3.58 7.05
C SER A 4 -9.77 4.28 6.88
N HIS A 5 -8.97 3.88 5.88
CA HIS A 5 -7.70 4.51 5.55
C HIS A 5 -7.82 5.87 4.86
N ARG A 6 -9.02 6.27 4.44
CA ARG A 6 -9.22 7.54 3.72
C ARG A 6 -8.64 8.77 4.44
N PRO A 7 -8.79 8.93 5.78
CA PRO A 7 -8.23 10.06 6.51
C PRO A 7 -6.69 10.06 6.54
N ALA A 8 -6.04 8.91 6.36
CA ALA A 8 -4.57 8.79 6.32
C ALA A 8 -3.94 9.41 5.06
N PHE A 9 -4.76 9.94 4.16
CA PHE A 9 -4.31 10.62 2.96
C PHE A 9 -4.82 12.05 2.96
N ARG A 10 -3.89 13.01 2.88
CA ARG A 10 -4.19 14.45 2.83
C ARG A 10 -5.11 14.85 1.67
N GLN A 11 -5.19 14.03 0.62
CA GLN A 11 -5.96 14.34 -0.59
C GLN A 11 -6.69 13.10 -1.11
N GLU A 12 -7.97 13.27 -1.44
CA GLU A 12 -8.83 12.23 -1.99
C GLU A 12 -8.24 11.54 -3.23
N ARG A 13 -7.58 12.32 -4.10
CA ARG A 13 -6.96 11.80 -5.32
C ARG A 13 -5.77 10.88 -5.06
N ILE A 14 -5.11 10.99 -3.90
CA ILE A 14 -4.02 10.09 -3.50
C ILE A 14 -4.64 8.79 -3.01
N PHE A 15 -5.62 8.88 -2.11
CA PHE A 15 -6.38 7.73 -1.61
C PHE A 15 -6.97 6.87 -2.74
N ARG A 16 -7.63 7.48 -3.74
CA ARG A 16 -8.22 6.75 -4.87
C ARG A 16 -7.17 5.98 -5.68
N ARG A 17 -5.98 6.57 -5.89
CA ARG A 17 -4.91 5.90 -6.63
C ARG A 17 -4.30 4.75 -5.85
N ILE A 18 -4.06 4.93 -4.55
CA ILE A 18 -3.59 3.84 -3.68
C ILE A 18 -4.61 2.72 -3.62
N ARG A 19 -5.90 3.06 -3.48
CA ARG A 19 -7.00 2.09 -3.53
C ARG A 19 -7.00 1.33 -4.85
N ALA A 20 -6.81 2.00 -5.99
CA ALA A 20 -6.69 1.34 -7.28
C ALA A 20 -5.52 0.34 -7.29
N LEU A 21 -4.32 0.76 -6.89
CA LEU A 21 -3.14 -0.11 -6.83
C LEU A 21 -3.36 -1.33 -5.91
N ILE A 22 -3.97 -1.14 -4.74
CA ILE A 22 -4.29 -2.24 -3.81
C ILE A 22 -5.28 -3.21 -4.44
N LEU A 23 -6.31 -2.72 -5.13
CA LEU A 23 -7.31 -3.57 -5.78
C LEU A 23 -6.74 -4.30 -7.01
N GLY A 24 -5.80 -3.70 -7.73
CA GLY A 24 -5.15 -4.32 -8.90
C GLY A 24 -4.11 -5.37 -8.52
N HIS A 25 -3.44 -5.21 -7.38
CA HIS A 25 -2.31 -6.06 -6.98
C HIS A 25 -2.62 -7.56 -6.88
N PRO A 26 -3.77 -8.01 -6.32
CA PRO A 26 -4.13 -9.42 -6.29
C PRO A 26 -4.20 -10.10 -7.66
N PHE A 27 -4.44 -9.32 -8.72
CA PHE A 27 -4.54 -9.80 -10.10
C PHE A 27 -3.21 -9.78 -10.84
N CYS A 28 -2.12 -9.29 -10.21
CA CYS A 28 -0.78 -9.28 -10.78
C CYS A 28 -0.08 -10.64 -10.55
N PHE A 29 -0.41 -11.63 -11.36
CA PHE A 29 0.23 -12.94 -11.31
C PHE A 29 1.67 -12.89 -11.90
N ALA A 30 2.59 -13.66 -11.32
CA ALA A 30 4.03 -13.67 -11.60
C ALA A 30 4.78 -12.37 -11.26
N ARG A 31 4.58 -11.28 -12.03
CA ARG A 31 5.28 -10.01 -11.81
C ARG A 31 4.37 -9.01 -11.09
N ARG A 32 4.70 -8.72 -9.83
CA ARG A 32 3.97 -7.77 -8.98
C ARG A 32 4.39 -6.31 -9.22
N THR A 33 4.34 -5.84 -10.47
CA THR A 33 4.71 -4.45 -10.81
C THR A 33 3.49 -3.53 -10.85
N ILE A 34 3.73 -2.22 -10.71
CA ILE A 34 2.70 -1.17 -10.84
C ILE A 34 2.04 -1.24 -12.23
N THR A 35 2.84 -1.45 -13.29
CA THR A 35 2.34 -1.61 -14.66
C THR A 35 1.37 -2.77 -14.79
N GLN A 36 1.67 -3.94 -14.19
CA GLN A 36 0.75 -5.07 -14.22
C GLN A 36 -0.56 -4.77 -13.48
N ALA A 37 -0.51 -3.97 -12.40
CA ALA A 37 -1.72 -3.54 -11.72
C ALA A 37 -2.58 -2.65 -12.63
N PHE A 38 -1.97 -1.79 -13.45
CA PHE A 38 -2.73 -1.01 -14.44
C PHE A 38 -3.34 -1.88 -15.54
N VAL A 39 -2.60 -2.86 -16.05
CA VAL A 39 -3.15 -3.83 -17.02
C VAL A 39 -4.34 -4.56 -16.43
N ALA A 40 -4.23 -5.08 -15.21
CA ALA A 40 -5.31 -5.78 -14.53
C ALA A 40 -6.56 -4.90 -14.30
N LEU A 41 -6.37 -3.59 -14.13
CA LEU A 41 -7.45 -2.63 -13.94
C LEU A 41 -7.96 -2.00 -15.25
N GLY A 42 -7.41 -2.38 -16.41
CA GLY A 42 -7.75 -1.78 -17.70
C GLY A 42 -7.32 -0.31 -17.85
N LEU A 43 -6.29 0.12 -17.12
CA LEU A 43 -5.80 1.51 -17.10
C LEU A 43 -4.63 1.76 -18.06
N THR A 44 -4.50 0.97 -19.12
CA THR A 44 -3.30 0.97 -19.97
C THR A 44 -3.09 2.26 -20.76
N ASP A 45 -4.17 2.92 -21.14
CA ASP A 45 -4.14 4.09 -22.03
C ASP A 45 -4.14 5.43 -21.26
N HIS A 46 -4.07 5.39 -19.93
CA HIS A 46 -4.04 6.58 -19.08
C HIS A 46 -2.62 7.04 -18.76
N ASP A 47 -2.44 8.34 -18.49
CA ASP A 47 -1.18 8.86 -17.97
C ASP A 47 -0.89 8.33 -16.54
N TRP A 48 0.21 7.59 -16.42
CA TRP A 48 0.65 6.99 -15.16
C TRP A 48 1.55 7.90 -14.32
N THR A 49 1.93 9.07 -14.84
CA THR A 49 2.82 10.03 -14.15
C THR A 49 2.35 10.33 -12.74
N ALA A 50 1.05 10.51 -12.55
CA ALA A 50 0.46 10.80 -11.24
C ALA A 50 0.57 9.63 -10.24
N TYR A 51 0.66 8.38 -10.72
CA TYR A 51 0.90 7.20 -9.88
C TYR A 51 2.38 7.07 -9.51
N TYR A 52 3.30 7.30 -10.45
CA TYR A 52 4.73 7.30 -10.13
C TYR A 52 5.11 8.37 -9.10
N ARG A 53 4.47 9.55 -9.17
CA ARG A 53 4.64 10.61 -8.16
C ARG A 53 4.19 10.21 -6.75
N LEU A 54 3.36 9.17 -6.59
CA LEU A 54 3.00 8.68 -5.25
C LEU A 54 4.21 8.15 -4.47
N PHE A 55 5.16 7.54 -5.19
CA PHE A 55 6.31 6.86 -4.60
C PHE A 55 7.61 7.66 -4.73
N ASN A 56 7.68 8.60 -5.69
CA ASN A 56 8.85 9.45 -5.90
C ASN A 56 8.81 10.77 -5.10
N GLU A 57 7.66 11.12 -4.52
CA GLU A 57 7.48 12.29 -3.67
C GLU A 57 6.91 11.84 -2.31
N PRO A 58 7.08 12.62 -1.22
CA PRO A 58 6.56 12.29 0.12
C PRO A 58 5.05 12.53 0.21
N ARG A 59 4.27 11.84 -0.64
CA ARG A 59 2.81 11.96 -0.75
C ARG A 59 2.05 10.99 0.15
N ILE A 60 2.78 10.01 0.70
CA ILE A 60 2.26 8.99 1.59
C ILE A 60 3.10 9.09 2.86
N ASP A 61 2.45 9.46 3.95
CA ASP A 61 2.97 9.18 5.27
C ASP A 61 2.69 7.69 5.53
N TYR A 62 3.71 6.85 5.70
CA TYR A 62 3.49 5.41 5.87
C TYR A 62 3.04 5.06 7.29
N GLU A 63 3.28 5.92 8.28
CA GLU A 63 2.89 5.69 9.66
C GLU A 63 1.38 5.76 9.83
N GLU A 64 0.71 6.71 9.16
CA GLU A 64 -0.74 6.88 9.28
C GLU A 64 -1.55 5.67 8.76
N PRO A 65 -1.32 5.15 7.54
CA PRO A 65 -1.98 3.94 7.05
C PRO A 65 -1.61 2.70 7.87
N THR A 66 -0.37 2.57 8.33
CA THR A 66 0.08 1.43 9.16
C THR A 66 -0.64 1.42 10.51
N SER A 67 -0.69 2.57 11.19
CA SER A 67 -1.44 2.74 12.44
C SER A 67 -2.95 2.54 12.25
N CYS A 68 -3.49 2.93 11.10
CA CYS A 68 -4.87 2.62 10.75
C CYS A 68 -5.09 1.11 10.56
N PHE A 69 -4.18 0.42 9.88
CA PHE A 69 -4.27 -1.03 9.65
C PHE A 69 -4.21 -1.80 10.96
N PHE A 70 -3.27 -1.47 11.84
CA PHE A 70 -3.16 -2.07 13.18
C PHE A 70 -4.43 -1.87 14.02
N ARG A 71 -5.03 -0.66 14.01
CA ARG A 71 -6.30 -0.44 14.70
C ARG A 71 -7.44 -1.31 14.17
N GLU A 72 -7.44 -1.62 12.87
CA GLU A 72 -8.43 -2.54 12.31
C GLU A 72 -8.20 -3.99 12.75
N THR A 73 -6.95 -4.42 12.95
CA THR A 73 -6.68 -5.77 13.49
C THR A 73 -7.18 -5.93 14.92
N LEU A 74 -7.13 -4.88 15.74
CA LEU A 74 -7.67 -4.88 17.11
C LEU A 74 -9.18 -5.17 17.15
N THR A 75 -9.93 -4.85 16.10
CA THR A 75 -11.38 -5.15 16.05
C THR A 75 -11.71 -6.64 15.98
N HIS A 76 -10.69 -7.48 15.77
CA HIS A 76 -10.81 -8.93 15.70
C HIS A 76 -10.31 -9.64 16.97
N THR A 77 -9.87 -8.90 17.99
CA THR A 77 -9.41 -9.44 19.27
C THR A 77 -10.35 -8.96 20.38
N PRO A 78 -10.93 -9.87 21.19
CA PRO A 78 -11.70 -9.49 22.36
C PRO A 78 -10.87 -8.67 23.36
N GLU A 79 -11.48 -7.71 24.05
CA GLU A 79 -10.76 -6.84 24.99
C GLU A 79 -10.18 -7.60 26.21
N ASP A 80 -10.78 -8.74 26.54
CA ASP A 80 -10.40 -9.62 27.64
C ASP A 80 -9.39 -10.71 27.24
N GLU A 81 -9.00 -10.75 25.97
CA GLU A 81 -8.02 -11.69 25.44
C GLU A 81 -6.71 -10.99 25.07
N PRO A 82 -5.55 -11.66 25.23
CA PRO A 82 -4.29 -11.09 24.79
C PRO A 82 -4.25 -10.95 23.26
N PHE A 83 -3.71 -9.83 22.78
CA PHE A 83 -3.38 -9.68 21.36
C PHE A 83 -2.14 -10.51 21.02
N VAL A 84 -2.34 -11.62 20.30
CA VAL A 84 -1.25 -12.53 19.93
C VAL A 84 -0.54 -12.00 18.68
N GLU A 85 0.74 -11.68 18.80
CA GLU A 85 1.61 -11.28 17.69
C GLU A 85 2.59 -12.41 17.34
N VAL A 86 2.81 -12.61 16.04
CA VAL A 86 3.87 -13.48 15.52
C VAL A 86 4.93 -12.60 14.88
N VAL A 87 6.14 -12.63 15.40
CA VAL A 87 7.27 -11.85 14.90
C VAL A 87 8.23 -12.77 14.16
N ASP A 88 8.50 -12.43 12.91
CA ASP A 88 9.51 -13.08 12.07
C ASP A 88 10.26 -12.03 11.25
N GLY A 89 11.52 -12.31 10.96
CA GLY A 89 12.40 -11.42 10.19
C GLY A 89 12.47 -11.85 8.73
N VAL A 90 11.99 -11.00 7.82
CA VAL A 90 12.13 -11.24 6.38
C VAL A 90 13.12 -10.28 5.74
N GLN A 91 14.05 -10.82 4.94
CA GLN A 91 14.95 -10.00 4.13
C GLN A 91 14.31 -9.71 2.78
N VAL A 92 14.04 -8.43 2.51
CA VAL A 92 13.61 -7.98 1.18
C VAL A 92 14.87 -7.74 0.34
N ALA A 93 15.35 -8.80 -0.31
CA ALA A 93 16.50 -8.72 -1.20
C ALA A 93 16.22 -7.70 -2.31
N ARG A 94 17.12 -6.72 -2.47
CA ARG A 94 17.00 -5.67 -3.46
C ARG A 94 18.27 -5.60 -4.29
N HIS A 95 18.11 -5.59 -5.61
CA HIS A 95 19.18 -5.34 -6.55
C HIS A 95 18.83 -4.08 -7.35
N SER A 96 19.37 -2.94 -6.93
CA SER A 96 19.16 -1.64 -7.59
C SER A 96 20.40 -0.75 -7.50
N GLN A 97 20.54 0.16 -8.47
CA GLN A 97 21.63 1.14 -8.48
C GLN A 97 21.53 2.19 -7.36
N LYS A 98 20.35 2.35 -6.74
CA LYS A 98 20.11 3.25 -5.61
C LYS A 98 19.60 2.46 -4.41
N MET A 99 20.19 2.68 -3.25
CA MET A 99 19.72 2.16 -1.96
C MET A 99 18.68 3.12 -1.38
N ALA A 100 17.72 2.61 -0.59
CA ALA A 100 16.82 3.49 0.15
C ALA A 100 17.58 4.03 1.37
N GLY A 101 17.61 5.35 1.56
CA GLY A 101 18.32 5.99 2.68
C GLY A 101 19.78 6.37 2.43
N ILE A 102 20.30 6.15 1.22
CA ILE A 102 21.61 6.60 0.73
C ILE A 102 21.40 7.37 -0.58
#